data_AF-A0A1F9NN17-F1
#
_entry.id   AF-A0A1F9NN17-F1
#
_cell.length_a   1.000
_cell.length_b   1.000
_cell.length_c   1.000
_cell.angle_alpha   90.00
_cell.angle_beta   90.00
_cell.angle_gamma   90.00
#
_symmetry.space_group_name_H-M   'P 1'
#
loop_
_entity.id
_entity.type
_entity.pdbx_description
1 polymer ?
#
loop_
_entity_poly.entity_id
_entity_poly.type
_entity_poly.pdbx_seq_one_letter_code
_entity_poly.pdbx_strand_id
1 'polypeptide(L)'
;MIVNCPNCKKQLKLGEKIRESVRQLEPGRRIKIKCAHCGVPFGLDPSMEQASAPGRSGDGAGGRVKPPGPPDTEWLKDGTFEEKEVIEDIPRALVLMPDMPGRDEVVKASSGVGYRVELAYKPEEAIEKMLFVNYAAVFLHNRFEAGSIASGKFHQFMRNMNMSRRRYIFYVLIGQEFKTLYDLQALSCSANLVVGDADIPYIGVVLKKVIPEYEALFGPLMEELRLAGK
;
A
#
# COMPACT_ATOMS: atom_id res chain seq x y z
N MET A 1 -11.65 -37.43 19.06
CA MET A 1 -13.05 -37.14 18.68
C MET A 1 -13.10 -35.69 18.21
N ILE A 2 -13.67 -35.40 17.03
CA ILE A 2 -13.89 -34.01 16.58
C ILE A 2 -15.35 -33.69 16.82
N VAL A 3 -15.62 -32.67 17.62
CA VAL A 3 -16.97 -32.21 17.91
C VAL A 3 -17.09 -30.74 17.60
N ASN A 4 -18.22 -30.33 17.04
CA ASN A 4 -18.51 -28.92 16.81
C ASN A 4 -19.14 -28.35 18.07
N CYS A 5 -18.57 -27.27 18.60
CA CYS A 5 -19.19 -26.57 19.73
C CYS A 5 -20.51 -25.93 19.27
N PRO A 6 -21.65 -26.19 19.93
CA PRO A 6 -22.94 -25.63 19.51
C PRO A 6 -22.99 -24.09 19.65
N ASN A 7 -22.14 -23.51 20.51
CA ASN A 7 -22.14 -22.06 20.74
C ASN A 7 -21.25 -21.30 19.73
N CYS A 8 -20.02 -21.77 19.47
CA CYS A 8 -19.10 -21.07 18.57
C CYS A 8 -18.90 -21.73 17.19
N LYS A 9 -19.55 -22.88 16.95
CA LYS A 9 -19.50 -23.68 15.70
C LYS A 9 -18.10 -24.12 15.25
N LYS A 10 -17.05 -23.86 16.05
CA LYS A 10 -15.67 -24.29 15.77
C LYS A 10 -15.45 -25.75 16.17
N GLN A 11 -14.63 -26.45 15.38
CA GLN A 11 -14.23 -27.84 15.61
C GLN A 11 -13.26 -27.94 16.79
N LEU A 12 -13.61 -28.74 17.79
CA LEU A 12 -12.77 -29.06 18.93
C LEU A 12 -12.26 -30.49 18.80
N LYS A 13 -10.94 -30.66 18.81
CA LYS A 13 -10.30 -31.96 18.98
C LYS A 13 -10.24 -32.29 20.47
N LEU A 14 -11.11 -33.19 20.93
CA LEU A 14 -11.07 -33.69 22.30
C LEU A 14 -10.03 -34.81 22.42
N GLY A 15 -9.25 -34.76 23.51
CA GLY A 15 -8.21 -35.74 23.84
C GLY A 15 -8.79 -37.11 24.20
N GLU A 16 -7.93 -38.14 24.19
CA GLU A 16 -8.34 -39.55 24.29
C GLU A 16 -9.03 -39.90 25.62
N LYS A 17 -8.59 -39.32 26.74
CA LYS A 17 -9.22 -39.55 28.05
C LYS A 17 -10.69 -39.14 28.10
N ILE A 18 -11.04 -38.02 27.46
CA ILE A 18 -12.43 -37.52 27.40
C ILE A 18 -13.27 -38.43 26.51
N ARG A 19 -12.66 -38.99 25.46
CA ARG A 19 -13.32 -39.90 24.52
C ARG A 19 -13.72 -41.23 25.20
N GLU A 20 -12.85 -41.78 26.03
CA GLU A 20 -13.14 -42.99 26.79
C GLU A 20 -14.27 -42.76 27.80
N SER A 21 -14.23 -41.63 28.52
CA SER A 21 -15.30 -41.29 29.46
C SER A 21 -16.66 -41.06 28.79
N VAL A 22 -16.70 -40.54 27.56
CA VAL A 22 -17.95 -40.33 26.80
C VAL A 22 -18.54 -41.66 26.31
N ARG A 23 -17.70 -42.66 26.03
CA ARG A 23 -18.13 -44.00 25.57
C ARG A 23 -18.67 -44.89 26.69
N GLN A 24 -18.29 -44.61 27.94
CA GLN A 24 -18.75 -45.36 29.12
C GLN A 24 -20.04 -44.79 29.73
N LEU A 25 -20.65 -43.76 29.13
CA LEU A 25 -21.90 -43.18 29.62
C LEU A 25 -23.11 -43.96 29.11
N GLU A 26 -24.07 -44.18 30.01
CA GLU A 26 -25.39 -44.68 29.66
C GLU A 26 -26.16 -43.67 28.79
N PRO A 27 -27.04 -44.12 27.86
CA PRO A 27 -27.76 -43.26 26.94
C PRO A 27 -28.63 -42.23 27.70
N GLY A 28 -28.33 -40.94 27.55
CA GLY A 28 -29.09 -39.83 28.13
C GLY A 28 -28.37 -38.99 29.19
N ARG A 29 -27.13 -39.33 29.58
CA ARG A 29 -26.30 -38.50 30.48
C ARG A 29 -25.24 -37.69 29.72
N ARG A 30 -25.22 -36.38 29.99
CA ARG A 30 -24.29 -35.40 29.38
C ARG A 30 -23.13 -35.06 30.29
N ILE A 31 -21.90 -35.05 29.75
CA ILE A 31 -20.72 -34.51 30.47
C ILE A 31 -20.55 -33.02 30.10
N LYS A 32 -20.42 -32.15 31.11
CA LYS A 32 -20.13 -30.72 30.90
C LYS A 32 -18.65 -30.51 30.61
N ILE A 33 -18.33 -30.01 29.42
CA ILE A 33 -16.96 -29.71 28.99
C ILE A 33 -16.86 -28.23 28.62
N LYS A 34 -15.78 -27.58 29.05
CA LYS A 34 -15.48 -26.18 28.72
C LYS A 34 -14.88 -26.10 27.31
N CYS A 35 -15.45 -25.26 26.44
CA CYS A 35 -14.90 -25.04 25.10
C CYS A 35 -13.54 -24.31 25.16
N ALA A 36 -12.52 -24.84 24.48
CA ALA A 36 -11.18 -24.23 24.42
C ALA A 36 -11.13 -22.89 23.66
N HIS A 37 -12.13 -22.60 22.82
CA HIS A 37 -12.15 -21.39 21.99
C HIS A 37 -13.06 -20.28 22.52
N CYS A 38 -14.18 -20.61 23.17
CA CYS A 38 -15.09 -19.59 23.71
C CYS A 38 -15.24 -19.63 25.23
N GLY A 39 -14.65 -20.63 25.91
CA GLY A 39 -14.68 -20.73 27.37
C GLY A 39 -16.04 -21.09 27.97
N VAL A 40 -17.12 -21.19 27.19
CA VAL A 40 -18.45 -21.54 27.69
C VAL A 40 -18.57 -23.06 27.85
N PRO A 41 -19.05 -23.57 29.01
CA PRO A 41 -19.29 -24.99 29.21
C PRO A 41 -20.53 -25.45 28.44
N PHE A 42 -20.43 -26.58 27.74
CA PHE A 42 -21.56 -27.23 27.06
C PHE A 42 -21.60 -28.73 27.36
N GLY A 43 -22.79 -29.32 27.28
CA GLY A 43 -22.99 -30.76 27.51
C GLY A 43 -22.68 -31.57 26.26
N LEU A 44 -21.84 -32.58 26.40
CA LEU A 44 -21.46 -33.51 25.33
C LEU A 44 -22.18 -34.85 25.53
N ASP A 45 -22.84 -35.32 24.47
CA ASP A 45 -23.50 -36.64 24.38
C ASP A 45 -22.82 -37.52 23.32
N PRO A 46 -22.89 -38.85 23.43
CA PRO A 46 -22.28 -39.80 22.48
C PRO A 46 -22.87 -39.71 21.06
N SER A 47 -24.04 -39.10 20.87
CA SER A 47 -24.66 -38.87 19.54
C SER A 47 -24.08 -37.67 18.78
N MET A 48 -23.24 -36.84 19.41
CA MET A 48 -22.57 -35.71 18.76
C MET A 48 -21.24 -36.09 18.07
N GLU A 49 -20.95 -37.39 18.01
CA GLU A 49 -19.81 -37.96 17.30
C GLU A 49 -20.12 -38.00 15.80
N GLN A 50 -19.60 -37.06 15.01
CA GLN A 50 -19.74 -37.12 13.54
C GLN A 50 -18.82 -38.22 12.99
N ALA A 51 -19.43 -39.23 12.36
CA ALA A 51 -18.73 -40.20 11.53
C ALA A 51 -18.15 -39.49 10.31
N SER A 52 -16.84 -39.55 10.15
CA SER A 52 -16.17 -39.14 8.92
C SER A 52 -16.70 -39.98 7.74
N ALA A 53 -17.36 -39.34 6.78
CA ALA A 53 -17.72 -39.96 5.50
C ALA A 53 -16.45 -40.30 4.67
N PRO A 54 -16.54 -41.25 3.73
CA PRO A 54 -15.38 -42.02 3.26
C PRO A 54 -14.48 -41.27 2.26
N GLY A 55 -13.17 -41.34 2.53
CA GLY A 55 -12.12 -41.73 1.60
C GLY A 55 -11.98 -41.01 0.26
N ARG A 56 -11.36 -39.83 0.25
CA ARG A 56 -10.45 -39.46 -0.86
C ARG A 56 -9.16 -40.25 -0.66
N SER A 57 -8.92 -41.23 -1.52
CA SER A 57 -7.67 -41.98 -1.60
C SER A 57 -6.49 -41.01 -1.75
N GLY A 58 -5.51 -41.20 -0.86
CA GLY A 58 -4.21 -40.54 -0.96
C GLY A 58 -3.36 -41.22 -2.02
N ASP A 59 -2.64 -40.39 -2.77
CA ASP A 59 -1.33 -40.76 -3.30
C ASP A 59 -0.30 -40.18 -2.33
N GLY A 60 0.52 -41.06 -1.76
CA GLY A 60 1.72 -40.68 -1.02
C GLY A 60 2.89 -40.48 -1.98
N ALA A 61 3.76 -39.52 -1.64
CA ALA A 61 5.05 -39.20 -2.25
C ALA A 61 5.03 -38.53 -3.63
N GLY A 62 5.41 -37.25 -3.65
CA GLY A 62 5.66 -36.45 -4.86
C GLY A 62 4.53 -35.50 -5.25
N GLY A 63 3.91 -34.81 -4.28
CA GLY A 63 2.73 -33.97 -4.51
C GLY A 63 3.00 -32.73 -5.34
N ARG A 64 2.99 -32.89 -6.68
CA ARG A 64 2.85 -31.80 -7.65
C ARG A 64 1.75 -30.86 -7.16
N VAL A 65 2.09 -29.58 -6.97
CA VAL A 65 1.13 -28.49 -6.77
C VAL A 65 0.03 -28.70 -7.80
N LYS A 66 -1.18 -29.06 -7.35
CA LYS A 66 -2.32 -29.13 -8.29
C LYS A 66 -2.55 -27.69 -8.73
N PRO A 67 -2.32 -27.37 -10.01
CA PRO A 67 -2.52 -26.02 -10.47
C PRO A 67 -3.98 -25.64 -10.19
N PRO A 68 -4.24 -24.36 -9.91
CA PRO A 68 -5.61 -23.88 -9.91
C PRO A 68 -6.30 -24.33 -11.20
N GLY A 69 -7.59 -24.65 -11.09
CA GLY A 69 -8.38 -25.00 -12.27
C GLY A 69 -8.27 -23.89 -13.33
N PRO A 70 -8.43 -24.25 -14.62
CA PRO A 70 -8.36 -23.26 -15.69
C PRO A 70 -9.33 -22.11 -15.38
N PRO A 71 -8.90 -20.85 -15.59
CA PRO A 71 -9.78 -19.71 -15.40
C PRO A 71 -11.00 -19.84 -16.32
N ASP A 72 -12.11 -19.30 -15.87
CA ASP A 72 -13.33 -19.25 -16.66
C ASP A 72 -13.10 -18.40 -17.93
N THR A 73 -13.41 -18.97 -19.09
CA THR A 73 -13.20 -18.34 -20.41
C THR A 73 -14.51 -18.00 -21.11
N GLU A 74 -15.65 -18.09 -20.41
CA GLU A 74 -16.96 -17.74 -20.98
C GLU A 74 -16.99 -16.28 -21.49
N TRP A 75 -16.31 -15.35 -20.81
CA TRP A 75 -16.15 -13.94 -21.24
C TRP A 75 -15.50 -13.77 -22.62
N LEU A 76 -14.68 -14.74 -23.07
CA LEU A 76 -14.01 -14.70 -24.38
C LEU A 76 -15.00 -14.87 -25.53
N LYS A 77 -16.13 -15.54 -25.27
CA LYS A 77 -17.21 -15.77 -26.24
C LYS A 77 -18.20 -14.62 -26.28
N ASP A 78 -18.48 -14.04 -25.12
CA ASP A 78 -19.44 -12.94 -25.00
C ASP A 78 -18.83 -11.56 -25.30
N GLY A 79 -17.49 -11.47 -25.39
CA GLY A 79 -16.77 -10.23 -25.68
C GLY A 79 -16.89 -9.17 -24.57
N THR A 80 -17.65 -9.46 -23.52
CA THR A 80 -17.83 -8.64 -22.33
C THR A 80 -16.68 -8.89 -21.38
N PHE A 81 -15.57 -8.20 -21.64
CA PHE A 81 -14.63 -7.88 -20.59
C PHE A 81 -15.14 -6.60 -19.93
N GLU A 82 -15.19 -6.55 -18.59
CA GLU A 82 -15.08 -5.25 -17.94
C GLU A 82 -13.67 -4.78 -18.28
N GLU A 83 -13.52 -4.02 -19.37
CA GLU A 83 -12.48 -3.00 -19.39
C GLU A 83 -12.77 -2.18 -18.14
N LYS A 84 -12.13 -2.55 -17.03
CA LYS A 84 -11.57 -1.52 -16.18
C LYS A 84 -10.83 -0.66 -17.18
N GLU A 85 -11.45 0.45 -17.57
CA GLU A 85 -10.71 1.65 -17.89
C GLU A 85 -9.71 1.75 -16.75
N VAL A 86 -8.52 1.20 -16.98
CA VAL A 86 -7.37 1.62 -16.24
C VAL A 86 -7.31 3.05 -16.72
N ILE A 87 -7.77 3.96 -15.86
CA ILE A 87 -7.49 5.38 -16.00
C ILE A 87 -5.98 5.49 -15.72
N GLU A 88 -5.19 4.91 -16.63
CA GLU A 88 -3.84 5.29 -16.99
C GLU A 88 -4.03 6.74 -17.44
N ASP A 89 -3.56 7.76 -16.74
CA ASP A 89 -2.36 7.78 -15.93
C ASP A 89 -2.46 9.02 -15.04
N ILE A 90 -3.30 9.00 -13.99
CA ILE A 90 -3.36 10.17 -13.08
C ILE A 90 -1.97 10.32 -12.46
N PRO A 91 -1.25 11.43 -12.75
CA PRO A 91 0.13 11.58 -12.31
C PRO A 91 0.16 11.55 -10.79
N ARG A 92 1.08 10.76 -10.23
CA ARG A 92 1.17 10.60 -8.77
C ARG A 92 2.13 11.62 -8.18
N ALA A 93 1.78 12.13 -7.01
CA ALA A 93 2.64 12.97 -6.21
C ALA A 93 2.98 12.28 -4.88
N LEU A 94 4.26 12.29 -4.50
CA LEU A 94 4.70 11.80 -3.19
C LEU A 94 4.95 12.97 -2.25
N VAL A 95 4.37 12.95 -1.06
CA VAL A 95 4.52 14.01 -0.06
C VAL A 95 5.20 13.44 1.18
N LEU A 96 6.37 14.00 1.51
CA LEU A 96 7.19 13.68 2.67
C LEU A 96 7.25 14.90 3.59
N MET A 97 6.30 14.97 4.52
CA MET A 97 6.20 16.07 5.47
C MET A 97 5.83 15.53 6.86
N PRO A 98 6.33 16.16 7.95
CA PRO A 98 5.87 15.82 9.30
C PRO A 98 4.39 16.14 9.47
N ASP A 99 3.80 15.66 10.56
CA ASP A 99 2.41 15.98 10.91
C ASP A 99 2.31 17.45 11.32
N MET A 100 1.93 18.30 10.37
CA MET A 100 1.80 19.75 10.54
C MET A 100 0.63 20.28 9.70
N PRO A 101 -0.01 21.40 10.08
CA PRO A 101 -1.13 21.97 9.33
C PRO A 101 -0.78 22.25 7.85
N GLY A 102 0.48 22.61 7.57
CA GLY A 102 0.94 22.83 6.21
C GLY A 102 0.91 21.60 5.31
N ARG A 103 0.95 20.38 5.85
CA ARG A 103 0.89 19.14 5.06
C ARG A 103 -0.43 19.01 4.33
N ASP A 104 -1.53 19.31 5.01
CA ASP A 104 -2.88 19.16 4.44
C ASP A 104 -3.11 20.18 3.32
N GLU A 105 -2.56 21.39 3.45
CA GLU A 105 -2.56 22.39 2.38
C GLU A 105 -1.76 21.94 1.15
N VAL A 106 -0.60 21.32 1.34
CA VAL A 106 0.19 20.75 0.23
C VAL A 106 -0.57 19.61 -0.45
N VAL A 107 -1.17 18.70 0.32
CA VAL A 107 -1.97 17.59 -0.21
C VAL A 107 -3.15 18.12 -1.03
N LYS A 108 -3.88 19.11 -0.50
CA LYS A 108 -5.02 19.75 -1.16
C LYS A 108 -4.59 20.48 -2.43
N ALA A 109 -3.49 21.23 -2.38
CA ALA A 109 -2.96 21.96 -3.52
C ALA A 109 -2.52 21.01 -4.64
N SER A 110 -1.76 19.97 -4.33
CA SER A 110 -1.30 18.97 -5.31
C SER A 110 -2.48 18.22 -5.93
N SER A 111 -3.47 17.83 -5.12
CA SER A 111 -4.71 17.22 -5.63
C SER A 111 -5.49 18.18 -6.54
N GLY A 112 -5.51 19.47 -6.20
CA GLY A 112 -6.18 20.52 -6.99
C GLY A 112 -5.51 20.81 -8.34
N VAL A 113 -4.25 20.41 -8.53
CA VAL A 113 -3.55 20.47 -9.84
C VAL A 113 -3.72 19.17 -10.64
N GLY A 114 -4.38 18.16 -10.07
CA GLY A 114 -4.67 16.89 -10.75
C GLY A 114 -3.76 15.73 -10.37
N TYR A 115 -2.92 15.87 -9.34
CA TYR A 115 -2.09 14.76 -8.86
C TYR A 115 -2.87 13.82 -7.94
N ARG A 116 -2.63 12.51 -8.06
CA ARG A 116 -2.99 11.55 -7.01
C ARG A 116 -1.90 11.57 -5.93
N VAL A 117 -2.21 12.13 -4.78
CA VAL A 117 -1.24 12.31 -3.68
C VAL A 117 -1.13 11.05 -2.84
N GLU A 118 0.11 10.60 -2.60
CA GLU A 118 0.46 9.56 -1.64
C GLU A 118 1.38 10.15 -0.56
N LEU A 119 1.12 9.78 0.69
CA LEU A 119 1.94 10.17 1.84
C LEU A 119 2.97 9.10 2.15
N ALA A 120 4.16 9.52 2.60
CA ALA A 120 5.14 8.64 3.21
C ALA A 120 5.57 9.19 4.57
N TYR A 121 5.67 8.31 5.56
CA TYR A 121 5.97 8.70 6.94
C TYR A 121 7.43 8.43 7.31
N LYS A 122 8.13 7.62 6.52
CA LYS A 122 9.55 7.31 6.69
C LYS A 122 10.31 7.51 5.38
N PRO A 123 11.57 7.96 5.42
CA PRO A 123 12.37 8.12 4.21
C PRO A 123 12.63 6.78 3.51
N GLU A 124 12.82 5.68 4.25
CA GLU A 124 13.02 4.35 3.67
C GLU A 124 11.78 3.86 2.90
N GLU A 125 10.59 4.10 3.44
CA GLU A 125 9.31 3.77 2.79
C GLU A 125 9.12 4.58 1.50
N ALA A 126 9.48 5.87 1.53
CA ALA A 126 9.41 6.73 0.36
C ALA A 126 10.37 6.28 -0.75
N ILE A 127 11.60 5.90 -0.40
CA ILE A 127 12.57 5.36 -1.36
C ILE A 127 12.02 4.07 -1.98
N GLU A 128 11.50 3.15 -1.18
CA GLU A 128 10.92 1.89 -1.67
C GLU A 128 9.76 2.14 -2.64
N LYS A 129 8.84 3.05 -2.29
CA LYS A 129 7.75 3.48 -3.18
C LYS A 129 8.26 3.99 -4.52
N MET A 130 9.30 4.83 -4.52
CA MET A 130 9.91 5.37 -5.74
C MET A 130 10.62 4.33 -6.60
N LEU A 131 10.91 3.14 -6.09
CA LEU A 131 11.47 2.05 -6.91
C LEU A 131 10.41 1.38 -7.80
N PHE A 132 9.17 1.32 -7.33
CA PHE A 132 8.08 0.60 -8.01
C PHE A 132 7.04 1.53 -8.66
N VAL A 133 6.98 2.79 -8.22
CA VAL A 133 6.00 3.77 -8.69
C VAL A 133 6.73 4.96 -9.31
N ASN A 134 6.28 5.36 -10.49
CA ASN A 134 6.72 6.61 -11.10
C ASN A 134 5.88 7.76 -10.53
N TYR A 135 6.54 8.67 -9.84
CA TYR A 135 5.93 9.90 -9.35
C TYR A 135 6.29 11.04 -10.28
N ALA A 136 5.28 11.77 -10.75
CA ALA A 136 5.48 12.97 -11.56
C ALA A 136 5.88 14.17 -10.69
N ALA A 137 5.54 14.16 -9.39
CA ALA A 137 5.91 15.20 -8.44
C ALA A 137 6.33 14.63 -7.08
N VAL A 138 7.27 15.30 -6.43
CA VAL A 138 7.75 14.92 -5.09
C VAL A 138 7.90 16.17 -4.24
N PHE A 139 7.30 16.17 -3.06
CA PHE A 139 7.36 17.27 -2.09
C PHE A 139 8.11 16.79 -0.85
N LEU A 140 9.21 17.44 -0.52
CA LEU A 140 10.00 17.14 0.67
C LEU A 140 10.08 18.37 1.58
N HIS A 141 9.71 18.20 2.84
CA HIS A 141 9.88 19.24 3.86
C HIS A 141 11.19 19.07 4.63
N ASN A 142 11.86 20.18 4.97
CA ASN A 142 13.16 20.17 5.65
C ASN A 142 13.15 19.42 7.01
N ARG A 143 12.05 19.55 7.76
CA ARG A 143 11.82 18.89 9.07
C ARG A 143 11.34 17.44 8.95
N PHE A 144 11.24 16.86 7.75
CA PHE A 144 10.83 15.45 7.61
C PHE A 144 11.91 14.49 8.12
N GLU A 145 13.18 14.78 7.84
CA GLU A 145 14.32 14.03 8.36
C GLU A 145 15.06 14.82 9.44
N ALA A 146 15.70 14.12 10.38
CA ALA A 146 16.54 14.77 11.38
C ALA A 146 17.82 15.32 10.71
N GLY A 147 18.06 16.62 10.89
CA GLY A 147 19.19 17.33 10.27
C GLY A 147 18.71 18.40 9.28
N SER A 148 19.60 18.84 8.39
CA SER A 148 19.23 19.70 7.27
C SER A 148 18.87 18.86 6.05
N ILE A 149 18.25 19.46 5.03
CA ILE A 149 17.96 18.81 3.75
C ILE A 149 19.23 18.21 3.12
N ALA A 150 20.38 18.87 3.29
CA ALA A 150 21.65 18.39 2.76
C ALA A 150 22.08 17.04 3.36
N SER A 151 21.71 16.74 4.61
CA SER A 151 21.99 15.46 5.28
C SER A 151 20.88 14.42 5.15
N GLY A 152 19.72 14.79 4.61
CA GLY A 152 18.56 13.90 4.47
C GLY A 152 18.85 12.75 3.51
N LYS A 153 18.52 11.52 3.92
CA LYS A 153 18.69 10.31 3.09
C LYS A 153 17.85 10.39 1.83
N PHE A 154 16.61 10.88 1.93
CA PHE A 154 15.70 10.96 0.79
C PHE A 154 16.16 12.04 -0.20
N HIS A 155 16.60 13.20 0.30
CA HIS A 155 17.17 14.24 -0.57
C HIS A 155 18.42 13.73 -1.30
N GLN A 156 19.30 13.03 -0.59
CA GLN A 156 20.51 12.44 -1.19
C GLN A 156 20.17 11.36 -2.22
N PHE A 157 19.11 10.57 -1.99
CA PHE A 157 18.57 9.64 -2.98
C PHE A 157 18.09 10.37 -4.25
N MET A 158 17.32 11.45 -4.10
CA MET A 158 16.89 12.29 -5.22
C MET A 158 18.07 12.88 -6.00
N ARG A 159 19.12 13.32 -5.29
CA ARG A 159 20.33 13.88 -5.92
C ARG A 159 21.12 12.86 -6.73
N ASN A 160 21.15 11.60 -6.29
CA ASN A 160 21.89 10.52 -6.94
C ASN A 160 21.04 9.70 -7.93
N MET A 161 19.75 10.03 -8.07
CA MET A 161 18.87 9.37 -9.04
C MET A 161 19.36 9.59 -10.47
N ASN A 162 19.26 8.55 -11.30
CA ASN A 162 19.65 8.63 -12.69
C ASN A 162 18.88 9.75 -13.42
N MET A 163 19.55 10.42 -14.37
CA MET A 163 18.94 11.55 -15.06
C MET A 163 17.76 11.14 -15.94
N SER A 164 17.73 9.91 -16.45
CA SER A 164 16.61 9.38 -17.24
C SER A 164 15.30 9.35 -16.47
N ARG A 165 15.31 9.03 -15.16
CA ARG A 165 14.08 9.08 -14.35
C ARG A 165 13.88 10.44 -13.72
N ARG A 166 14.94 11.04 -13.16
CA ARG A 166 14.85 12.29 -12.39
C ARG A 166 14.26 13.45 -13.18
N ARG A 167 14.54 13.55 -14.49
CA ARG A 167 14.05 14.66 -15.33
C ARG A 167 12.53 14.70 -15.50
N TYR A 168 11.84 13.60 -15.24
CA TYR A 168 10.38 13.50 -15.31
C TYR A 168 9.71 13.74 -13.93
N ILE A 169 10.48 14.16 -12.92
CA ILE A 169 9.99 14.40 -11.57
C ILE A 169 10.07 15.89 -11.29
N PHE A 170 8.93 16.51 -11.00
CA PHE A 170 8.84 17.86 -10.47
C PHE A 170 9.12 17.84 -8.96
N TYR A 171 10.36 18.14 -8.58
CA TYR A 171 10.83 18.06 -7.20
C TYR A 171 10.73 19.40 -6.48
N VAL A 172 9.96 19.44 -5.39
CA VAL A 172 9.68 20.62 -4.58
C VAL A 172 10.24 20.45 -3.18
N LEU A 173 11.02 21.42 -2.74
CA LEU A 173 11.53 21.52 -1.37
C LEU A 173 10.74 22.56 -0.58
N ILE A 174 10.35 22.22 0.65
CA ILE A 174 9.60 23.09 1.55
C ILE A 174 10.36 23.24 2.86
N GLY A 175 10.41 24.44 3.42
CA GLY A 175 11.16 24.67 4.66
C GLY A 175 11.40 26.14 4.96
N GLN A 176 11.64 26.45 6.23
CA GLN A 176 11.90 27.80 6.73
C GLN A 176 13.12 28.51 6.10
N GLU A 177 14.16 27.77 5.69
CA GLU A 177 15.36 28.33 5.04
C GLU A 177 15.16 28.72 3.57
N PHE A 178 14.03 28.34 2.97
CA PHE A 178 13.78 28.59 1.56
C PHE A 178 13.07 29.91 1.32
N LYS A 179 13.49 30.58 0.24
CA LYS A 179 12.80 31.72 -0.32
C LYS A 179 11.95 31.22 -1.48
N THR A 180 10.63 31.36 -1.37
CA THR A 180 9.67 30.89 -2.37
C THR A 180 9.99 31.46 -3.75
N LEU A 181 9.96 30.60 -4.77
CA LEU A 181 10.30 30.95 -6.17
C LEU A 181 11.74 31.43 -6.38
N TYR A 182 12.67 31.11 -5.48
CA TYR A 182 14.08 31.46 -5.68
C TYR A 182 14.82 30.38 -6.47
N ASP A 183 14.80 30.50 -7.79
CA ASP A 183 15.31 29.48 -8.72
C ASP A 183 16.78 29.11 -8.52
N LEU A 184 17.64 30.07 -8.18
CA LEU A 184 19.06 29.79 -7.91
C LEU A 184 19.24 28.92 -6.66
N GLN A 185 18.39 29.10 -5.64
CA GLN A 185 18.41 28.24 -4.46
C GLN A 185 17.88 26.85 -4.80
N ALA A 186 16.78 26.75 -5.56
CA ALA A 186 16.27 25.46 -6.04
C ALA A 186 17.34 24.70 -6.84
N LEU A 187 18.02 25.38 -7.77
CA LEU A 187 19.10 24.81 -8.58
C LEU A 187 20.26 24.32 -7.70
N SER A 188 20.67 25.08 -6.69
CA SER A 188 21.74 24.68 -5.76
C SER A 188 21.41 23.40 -4.98
N CYS A 189 20.13 23.18 -4.68
CA CYS A 189 19.63 21.96 -4.05
C CYS A 189 19.22 20.89 -5.08
N SER A 190 19.41 21.15 -6.37
CA SER A 190 18.98 20.28 -7.47
C SER A 190 17.49 19.92 -7.40
N ALA A 191 16.67 20.91 -7.06
CA ALA A 191 15.21 20.87 -7.04
C ALA A 191 14.62 21.79 -8.12
N ASN A 192 13.37 21.57 -8.48
CA ASN A 192 12.64 22.38 -9.46
C ASN A 192 12.04 23.62 -8.81
N LEU A 193 11.64 23.51 -7.54
CA LEU A 193 11.00 24.59 -6.79
C LEU A 193 11.41 24.52 -5.32
N VAL A 194 11.57 25.68 -4.71
CA VAL A 194 11.70 25.85 -3.26
C VAL A 194 10.57 26.72 -2.75
N VAL A 195 10.01 26.38 -1.58
CA VAL A 195 8.88 27.08 -0.95
C VAL A 195 9.19 27.30 0.53
N GLY A 196 9.03 28.54 1.00
CA GLY A 196 9.17 28.88 2.40
C GLY A 196 7.96 28.44 3.23
N ASP A 197 8.17 28.10 4.51
CA ASP A 197 7.09 27.72 5.43
C ASP A 197 5.97 28.77 5.53
N ALA A 198 6.34 30.05 5.43
CA ALA A 198 5.40 31.17 5.49
C ALA A 198 4.42 31.20 4.29
N ASP A 199 4.81 30.63 3.16
CA ASP A 199 4.07 30.69 1.91
C ASP A 199 3.31 29.39 1.59
N ILE A 200 3.38 28.36 2.47
CA ILE A 200 2.63 27.11 2.32
C ILE A 200 1.13 27.35 2.07
N PRO A 201 0.43 28.28 2.75
CA PRO A 201 -0.98 28.57 2.47
C PRO A 201 -1.25 29.00 1.02
N TYR A 202 -0.25 29.54 0.32
CA TYR A 202 -0.34 29.99 -1.07
C TYR A 202 0.21 28.98 -2.07
N ILE A 203 0.63 27.79 -1.63
CA ILE A 203 1.31 26.81 -2.50
C ILE A 203 0.48 26.40 -3.72
N GLY A 204 -0.86 26.35 -3.59
CA GLY A 204 -1.74 26.08 -4.73
C GLY A 204 -1.65 27.13 -5.84
N VAL A 205 -1.45 28.40 -5.50
CA VAL A 205 -1.23 29.49 -6.47
C VAL A 205 0.15 29.37 -7.09
N VAL A 206 1.16 29.07 -6.26
CA VAL A 206 2.54 28.85 -6.71
C VAL A 206 2.61 27.72 -7.73
N LEU A 207 2.01 26.56 -7.45
CA LEU A 207 2.01 25.40 -8.35
C LEU A 207 1.31 25.70 -9.68
N LYS A 208 0.18 26.41 -9.66
CA LYS A 208 -0.55 26.83 -10.88
C LYS A 208 0.27 27.75 -11.78
N LYS A 209 1.23 28.49 -11.23
CA LYS A 209 2.14 29.33 -12.01
C LYS A 209 3.33 28.52 -12.53
N VAL A 210 4.00 27.80 -11.63
CA VAL A 210 5.31 27.17 -11.94
C VAL A 210 5.19 25.94 -12.82
N ILE A 211 4.12 25.14 -12.68
CA ILE A 211 3.98 23.91 -13.48
C ILE A 211 3.86 24.23 -14.98
N PRO A 212 3.00 25.17 -15.44
CA PRO A 212 2.99 25.57 -16.85
C PRO A 212 4.32 26.15 -17.34
N GLU A 213 5.03 26.93 -16.50
CA GLU A 213 6.35 27.47 -16.85
C GLU A 213 7.39 26.34 -17.02
N TYR A 214 7.36 25.34 -16.14
CA TYR A 214 8.22 24.15 -16.20
C TYR A 214 7.91 23.30 -17.45
N GLU A 215 6.63 23.06 -17.74
CA GLU A 215 6.20 22.33 -18.93
C GLU A 215 6.56 23.07 -20.22
N ALA A 216 6.41 24.40 -20.27
CA ALA A 216 6.81 25.19 -21.42
C ALA A 216 8.33 25.14 -21.66
N LEU A 217 9.13 25.13 -20.59
CA LEU A 217 10.59 25.12 -20.67
C LEU A 217 11.15 23.74 -21.04
N PHE A 218 10.63 22.67 -20.44
CA PHE A 218 11.21 21.33 -20.58
C PHE A 218 10.36 20.36 -21.39
N GLY A 219 9.08 20.64 -21.61
CA GLY A 219 8.16 19.78 -22.37
C GLY A 219 8.68 19.41 -23.75
N PRO A 220 9.13 20.37 -24.59
CA PRO A 220 9.70 20.04 -25.91
C PRO A 220 10.91 19.10 -25.81
N LEU A 221 11.80 19.31 -24.84
CA LEU A 221 12.96 18.45 -24.64
C LEU A 221 12.53 17.03 -24.20
N MET A 222 11.56 16.91 -23.31
CA MET A 222 11.06 15.63 -22.84
C MET A 222 10.38 14.85 -23.97
N GLU A 223 9.64 15.53 -24.84
CA GLU A 223 8.98 14.89 -25.98
C GLU A 223 10.00 14.33 -26.99
N GLU A 224 11.04 15.08 -27.31
CA GLU A 224 12.12 14.59 -28.18
C GLU A 224 12.86 13.39 -27.56
N LEU A 225 13.09 13.39 -26.24
CA LEU A 225 13.69 12.26 -25.55
C LEU A 225 12.80 11.02 -25.59
N ARG A 226 11.48 11.21 -25.41
CA ARG A 226 10.48 10.15 -25.52
C ARG A 226 10.47 9.54 -26.92
N LEU A 227 10.49 10.37 -27.97
CA LEU A 227 10.57 9.92 -29.37
C LEU A 227 11.88 9.17 -29.66
N ALA A 228 12.99 9.58 -29.05
CA ALA A 228 14.27 8.89 -29.13
C ALA A 228 14.36 7.60 -28.28
N GLY A 229 13.30 7.25 -27.54
CA GLY A 229 13.24 6.06 -26.68
C GLY A 229 14.12 6.14 -25.43
N LYS A 230 14.31 7.35 -24.86
CA LYS A 230 15.23 7.63 -23.74
C LYS A 230 14.58 8.17 -22.48
#